data_AF-A0A7C9AIS5-F1
#
_entry.id   AF-A0A7C9AIS5-F1
#
_cell.length_a   1.000
_cell.length_b   1.000
_cell.length_c   1.000
_cell.angle_alpha   90.00
_cell.angle_beta   90.00
_cell.angle_gamma   90.00
#
_symmetry.space_group_name_H-M   'P 1'
#
loop_
_entity.id
_entity.type
_entity.pdbx_description
1 polymer ?
#
loop_
_entity_poly.entity_id
_entity_poly.type
_entity_poly.pdbx_seq_one_letter_code
_entity_poly.pdbx_strand_id
1 'polypeptide(L)'
;MSRKSCEGLVIKTLSVDAAYEPGKAKWVKLKKDYLESMWDSLDLVPIGAYFGKGRRTAFYGTFLLACYDPDKEEFQTVTKAGTGFSEEVLKEHCQILSSKMIPKPKPYYRHISGKTTPDVWFEPSEKRHP
;
A
#
# COMPACT_ATOMS: atom_id res chain seq x y z
N MET A 1 4.42 30.32 -14.06
CA MET A 1 4.47 29.23 -15.07
C MET A 1 3.39 28.21 -14.74
N SER A 2 2.41 28.00 -15.63
CA SER A 2 1.32 27.03 -15.42
C SER A 2 1.86 25.61 -15.51
N ARG A 3 1.93 24.89 -14.39
CA ARG A 3 2.21 23.44 -14.39
C ARG A 3 0.94 22.75 -14.89
N LYS A 4 0.96 22.28 -16.14
CA LYS A 4 -0.12 21.43 -16.66
C LYS A 4 -0.23 20.18 -15.78
N SER A 5 -1.45 19.86 -15.34
CA SER A 5 -1.77 18.69 -14.52
C SER A 5 -1.72 17.41 -15.37
N CYS A 6 -0.52 17.00 -15.76
CA CYS A 6 -0.25 15.76 -16.50
C CYS A 6 0.45 14.74 -15.59
N GLU A 7 0.05 13.47 -15.68
CA GLU A 7 0.63 12.35 -14.90
C GLU A 7 2.10 12.08 -15.26
N GLY A 8 2.45 12.23 -16.55
CA GLY A 8 3.78 11.93 -17.05
C GLY A 8 3.91 12.09 -18.56
N LEU A 9 4.94 11.47 -19.12
CA LEU A 9 5.25 11.45 -20.55
C LEU A 9 4.97 10.07 -21.14
N VAL A 10 4.51 10.05 -22.39
CA VAL A 10 4.43 8.82 -23.21
C VAL A 10 5.45 8.95 -24.33
N ILE A 11 6.45 8.08 -24.33
CA ILE A 11 7.53 8.06 -25.32
C ILE A 11 7.16 7.03 -26.40
N LYS A 12 7.15 7.47 -27.67
CA LYS A 12 6.83 6.63 -28.84
C LYS A 12 7.96 6.73 -29.86
N THR A 13 8.34 5.62 -30.47
CA THR A 13 9.23 5.64 -31.63
C THR A 13 8.47 6.18 -32.84
N LEU A 14 9.13 7.00 -33.65
CA LEU A 14 8.52 7.63 -34.84
C LEU A 14 8.91 6.93 -36.16
N SER A 15 10.01 6.19 -36.16
CA SER A 15 10.63 5.70 -37.41
C SER A 15 10.81 4.17 -37.44
N VAL A 16 11.24 3.57 -36.34
CA VAL A 16 11.44 2.12 -36.23
C VAL A 16 10.27 1.52 -35.48
N ASP A 17 9.64 0.52 -36.09
CA ASP A 17 8.50 -0.21 -35.53
C ASP A 17 7.33 0.71 -35.11
N ALA A 18 7.16 1.89 -35.71
CA ALA A 18 6.20 2.90 -35.26
C ALA A 18 4.72 2.58 -35.58
N ALA A 19 4.45 1.56 -36.40
CA ALA A 19 3.10 1.14 -36.74
C ALA A 19 2.36 0.58 -35.52
N TYR A 20 1.09 0.94 -35.39
CA TYR A 20 0.22 0.43 -34.35
C TYR A 20 -0.10 -1.05 -34.61
N GLU A 21 0.33 -1.91 -33.69
CA GLU A 21 -0.02 -3.33 -33.68
C GLU A 21 -0.84 -3.62 -32.41
N PRO A 22 -2.14 -3.95 -32.53
CA PRO A 22 -2.95 -4.36 -31.40
C PRO A 22 -2.29 -5.50 -30.62
N GLY A 23 -2.17 -5.36 -29.31
CA GLY A 23 -1.55 -6.37 -28.43
C GLY A 23 -0.03 -6.22 -28.25
N LYS A 24 0.64 -5.34 -29.00
CA LYS A 24 2.07 -5.01 -28.80
C LYS A 24 2.23 -3.53 -28.43
N ALA A 25 2.42 -3.25 -27.16
CA ALA A 25 2.71 -1.89 -26.71
C ALA A 25 4.16 -1.51 -27.03
N LYS A 26 4.35 -0.56 -27.94
CA LYS A 26 5.67 -0.03 -28.34
C LYS A 26 6.00 1.34 -27.73
N TRP A 27 5.22 1.75 -26.74
CA TRP A 27 5.40 3.02 -26.04
C TRP A 27 5.80 2.79 -24.59
N VAL A 28 6.63 3.69 -24.07
CA VAL A 28 7.06 3.68 -22.67
C VAL A 28 6.33 4.80 -21.93
N LYS A 29 5.76 4.47 -20.77
CA LYS A 29 5.17 5.46 -19.86
C LYS A 29 6.24 5.87 -18.86
N LEU A 30 6.56 7.15 -18.80
CA LEU A 30 7.43 7.73 -17.78
C LEU A 30 6.57 8.61 -16.89
N LYS A 31 6.34 8.16 -15.65
CA LYS A 31 5.61 8.92 -14.64
C LYS A 31 6.57 9.45 -13.58
N LYS A 32 6.15 10.51 -12.88
CA LYS A 32 6.97 11.11 -11.83
C LYS A 32 7.22 10.16 -10.65
N ASP A 33 6.24 9.29 -10.34
CA ASP A 33 6.34 8.27 -9.28
C ASP A 33 7.41 7.20 -9.55
N TYR A 34 7.99 7.14 -10.75
CA TYR A 34 9.09 6.23 -11.06
C TYR A 34 10.47 6.79 -10.69
N LEU A 35 10.55 8.07 -10.32
CA LEU A 35 11.80 8.72 -9.92
C LEU A 35 11.93 8.67 -8.39
N GLU A 36 12.99 8.02 -7.90
CA GLU A 36 13.24 7.75 -6.46
C GLU A 36 13.27 9.00 -5.56
N SER A 37 13.39 10.21 -6.12
CA SER A 37 13.51 11.47 -5.37
C SER A 37 12.25 12.33 -5.35
N MET A 38 11.13 11.87 -5.93
CA MET A 38 9.90 12.67 -6.10
C MET A 38 8.62 11.98 -5.62
N TRP A 39 8.71 11.18 -4.55
CA TRP A 39 7.54 10.57 -3.91
C TRP A 39 7.43 11.04 -2.46
N ASP A 40 6.20 11.29 -2.03
CA ASP A 40 5.89 11.49 -0.61
C ASP A 40 5.87 10.12 0.08
N SER A 41 6.78 9.92 1.02
CA SER A 41 6.81 8.75 1.89
C SER A 41 5.94 8.99 3.12
N LEU A 42 5.10 8.04 3.50
CA LEU A 42 4.28 8.10 4.72
C LEU A 42 4.60 6.90 5.62
N ASP A 43 4.89 7.17 6.88
CA ASP A 43 5.01 6.15 7.91
C ASP A 43 3.61 5.83 8.46
N LEU A 44 3.16 4.60 8.27
CA LEU A 44 1.84 4.14 8.69
C LEU A 44 1.95 2.87 9.53
N VAL A 45 1.03 2.75 10.50
CA VAL A 45 0.97 1.62 11.43
C VAL A 45 -0.01 0.58 10.91
N PRO A 46 0.37 -0.72 10.82
CA PRO A 46 -0.56 -1.78 10.50
C PRO A 46 -1.50 -2.05 11.67
N ILE A 47 -2.80 -1.84 11.46
CA ILE A 47 -3.86 -2.08 12.46
C ILE A 47 -4.73 -3.30 12.14
N GLY A 48 -4.56 -3.89 10.97
CA GLY A 48 -5.21 -5.14 10.58
C GLY A 48 -4.64 -5.76 9.31
N ALA A 49 -5.13 -6.93 8.94
CA ALA A 49 -4.73 -7.66 7.74
C ALA A 49 -5.87 -8.43 7.09
N TYR A 50 -5.67 -8.78 5.82
CA TYR A 50 -6.51 -9.66 5.03
C TYR A 50 -5.68 -10.87 4.61
N PHE A 51 -6.25 -12.07 4.70
CA PHE A 51 -5.58 -13.27 4.23
C PHE A 51 -5.36 -13.21 2.72
N GLY A 52 -4.19 -13.65 2.28
CA GLY A 52 -3.89 -13.76 0.86
C GLY A 52 -4.79 -14.80 0.18
N LYS A 53 -4.95 -14.66 -1.14
CA LYS A 53 -5.63 -15.66 -1.98
C LYS A 53 -4.61 -16.38 -2.86
N GLY A 54 -4.94 -17.60 -3.30
CA GLY A 54 -4.09 -18.40 -4.19
C GLY A 54 -2.74 -18.76 -3.55
N ARG A 55 -1.63 -18.37 -4.18
CA ARG A 55 -0.26 -18.71 -3.72
C ARG A 55 0.12 -18.07 -2.36
N ARG A 56 -0.63 -17.06 -1.90
CA ARG A 56 -0.35 -16.32 -0.65
C ARG A 56 -1.32 -16.65 0.50
N THR A 57 -2.09 -17.73 0.41
CA THR A 57 -3.06 -18.12 1.46
C THR A 57 -2.44 -18.40 2.82
N ALA A 58 -1.17 -18.80 2.87
CA ALA A 58 -0.45 -19.02 4.12
C ALA A 58 -0.04 -17.72 4.85
N PHE A 59 -0.23 -16.56 4.22
CA PHE A 59 0.24 -15.26 4.71
C PHE A 59 -0.86 -14.19 4.64
N TYR A 60 -0.63 -13.08 5.32
CA TYR A 60 -1.40 -11.86 5.12
C TYR A 60 -1.05 -11.26 3.76
N GLY A 61 -2.03 -11.22 2.86
CA GLY A 61 -1.84 -10.73 1.50
C GLY A 61 -1.98 -9.20 1.39
N THR A 62 -2.62 -8.57 2.37
CA THR A 62 -2.83 -7.12 2.39
C THR A 62 -2.93 -6.65 3.83
N PHE A 63 -2.32 -5.51 4.14
CA PHE A 63 -2.37 -4.87 5.46
C PHE A 63 -3.26 -3.63 5.41
N LEU A 64 -4.02 -3.42 6.49
CA LEU A 64 -4.76 -2.20 6.73
C LEU A 64 -3.86 -1.23 7.52
N LEU A 65 -3.52 -0.11 6.90
CA LEU A 65 -2.58 0.86 7.45
C LEU A 65 -3.33 2.10 7.96
N ALA A 66 -2.89 2.61 9.11
CA ALA A 66 -3.45 3.79 9.75
C ALA A 66 -2.37 4.78 10.19
N CYS A 67 -2.76 6.05 10.28
CA CYS A 67 -1.97 7.13 10.86
C CYS A 67 -2.54 7.48 12.24
N TYR A 68 -1.69 7.87 13.18
CA TYR A 68 -2.13 8.33 14.49
C TYR A 68 -2.47 9.82 14.43
N ASP A 69 -3.69 10.18 14.83
CA ASP A 69 -4.13 11.57 14.98
C ASP A 69 -3.97 11.98 16.46
N PRO A 70 -2.97 12.83 16.81
CA PRO A 70 -2.71 13.21 18.19
C PRO A 70 -3.82 14.09 18.79
N ASP A 71 -4.59 14.81 17.96
CA ASP A 71 -5.65 15.70 18.46
C ASP A 71 -6.89 14.91 18.90
N LYS A 72 -7.11 13.74 18.29
CA LYS A 72 -8.24 12.85 18.59
C LYS A 72 -7.84 11.61 19.38
N GLU A 73 -6.55 11.37 19.55
CA GLU A 73 -5.99 10.15 20.15
C GLU A 73 -6.51 8.86 19.48
N GLU A 74 -6.67 8.90 18.15
CA GLU A 74 -7.26 7.82 17.33
C GLU A 74 -6.33 7.40 16.19
N PHE A 75 -6.35 6.10 15.86
CA PHE A 75 -5.74 5.58 14.63
C PHE A 75 -6.72 5.66 13.48
N GLN A 76 -6.41 6.49 12.48
CA GLN A 76 -7.25 6.70 11.29
C GLN A 76 -6.78 5.85 10.13
N THR A 77 -7.68 5.01 9.63
CA THR A 77 -7.40 4.15 8.46
C THR A 77 -7.12 5.01 7.23
N VAL A 78 -5.96 4.80 6.60
CA VAL A 78 -5.55 5.52 5.40
C VAL A 78 -5.72 4.66 4.16
N THR A 79 -5.05 3.50 4.12
CA THR A 79 -5.00 2.68 2.89
C THR A 79 -4.76 1.20 3.18
N LYS A 80 -4.89 0.40 2.13
CA LYS A 80 -4.53 -1.01 2.10
C LYS A 80 -3.26 -1.19 1.30
N ALA A 81 -2.29 -1.93 1.83
CA ALA A 81 -1.04 -2.23 1.15
C ALA A 81 -0.85 -3.74 1.00
N GLY A 82 -0.75 -4.22 -0.24
CA GLY A 82 -0.55 -5.65 -0.56
C GLY A 82 0.51 -5.93 -1.64
N THR A 83 1.15 -4.87 -2.14
CA THR A 83 2.15 -4.91 -3.21
C THR A 83 3.39 -4.15 -2.78
N GLY A 84 4.57 -4.49 -3.32
CA GLY A 84 5.84 -3.86 -2.97
C GLY A 84 6.66 -4.59 -1.90
N PHE A 85 6.11 -5.65 -1.31
CA PHE A 85 6.84 -6.53 -0.39
C PHE A 85 7.39 -7.75 -1.11
N SER A 86 8.63 -8.14 -0.79
CA SER A 86 9.16 -9.46 -1.15
C SER A 86 8.51 -10.55 -0.30
N GLU A 87 8.61 -11.81 -0.74
CA GLU A 87 8.00 -12.93 0.00
C GLU A 87 8.63 -13.14 1.38
N GLU A 88 9.93 -12.88 1.50
CA GLU A 88 10.69 -12.96 2.75
C GLU A 88 10.18 -11.92 3.76
N VAL A 89 9.99 -10.68 3.30
CA VAL A 89 9.48 -9.57 4.11
C VAL A 89 8.03 -9.82 4.53
N LEU A 90 7.19 -10.39 3.65
CA LEU A 90 5.82 -10.78 4.01
C LEU A 90 5.80 -11.83 5.11
N LYS A 91 6.67 -12.84 5.02
CA LYS A 91 6.77 -13.92 6.02
C LYS A 91 7.21 -13.38 7.38
N GLU A 92 8.21 -12.51 7.41
CA GLU A 92 8.68 -11.85 8.63
C GLU A 92 7.57 -11.01 9.26
N HIS A 93 6.90 -10.16 8.48
CA HIS A 93 5.78 -9.35 8.97
C HIS A 93 4.63 -10.21 9.50
N CYS A 94 4.30 -11.31 8.82
CA CYS A 94 3.29 -12.24 9.31
C CYS A 94 3.67 -12.80 10.68
N GLN A 95 4.91 -13.22 10.89
CA GLN A 95 5.37 -13.74 12.18
C GLN A 95 5.29 -12.68 13.28
N ILE A 96 5.79 -11.47 13.01
CA ILE A 96 5.77 -10.36 13.99
C ILE A 96 4.32 -9.98 14.34
N LEU A 97 3.45 -9.81 13.34
CA LEU A 97 2.08 -9.34 13.53
C LEU A 97 1.14 -10.41 14.10
N SER A 98 1.40 -11.69 13.82
CA SER A 98 0.64 -12.80 14.43
C SER A 98 0.70 -12.77 15.96
N SER A 99 1.84 -12.35 16.53
CA SER A 99 1.99 -12.19 17.99
C SER A 99 1.18 -11.02 18.59
N LYS A 100 0.71 -10.10 17.74
CA LYS A 100 -0.01 -8.88 18.13
C LYS A 100 -1.49 -8.93 17.75
N MET A 101 -1.99 -10.10 17.39
CA MET A 101 -3.37 -10.27 16.98
C MET A 101 -4.33 -9.97 18.14
N ILE A 102 -5.36 -9.19 17.85
CA ILE A 102 -6.46 -8.89 18.77
C ILE A 102 -7.79 -9.38 18.17
N PRO A 103 -8.75 -9.81 18.99
CA PRO A 103 -10.00 -10.39 18.49
C PRO A 103 -10.95 -9.35 17.90
N LYS A 104 -10.84 -8.08 18.30
CA LYS A 104 -11.73 -6.98 17.90
C LYS A 104 -10.95 -5.67 17.76
N PRO A 105 -11.38 -4.75 16.88
CA PRO A 105 -10.78 -3.44 16.79
C PRO A 105 -10.96 -2.69 18.11
N LYS A 106 -9.96 -1.87 18.45
CA LYS A 106 -10.03 -1.00 19.62
C LYS A 106 -11.01 0.16 19.36
N PRO A 107 -11.64 0.74 20.38
CA PRO A 107 -12.56 1.88 20.21
C PRO A 107 -11.92 3.08 19.52
N TYR A 108 -10.63 3.30 19.74
CA TYR A 108 -9.83 4.36 19.14
C TYR A 108 -9.37 4.05 17.70
N TYR A 109 -9.85 2.97 17.08
CA TYR A 109 -9.61 2.67 15.67
C TYR A 109 -10.72 3.26 14.82
N ARG A 110 -10.41 4.38 14.17
CA ARG A 110 -11.29 4.98 13.19
C ARG A 110 -11.16 4.24 11.86
N HIS A 111 -12.01 3.21 11.73
CA HIS A 111 -12.20 2.44 10.51
C HIS A 111 -13.59 2.71 9.94
N ILE A 112 -13.71 2.75 8.61
CA ILE A 112 -14.98 3.04 7.94
C ILE A 112 -15.83 1.76 7.95
N SER A 113 -16.79 1.68 8.88
CA SER A 113 -17.82 0.64 8.89
C SER A 113 -18.56 0.61 7.54
N GLY A 114 -18.51 -0.55 6.86
CA GLY A 114 -19.14 -0.76 5.55
C GLY A 114 -18.17 -0.94 4.37
N LYS A 115 -16.87 -0.62 4.55
CA LYS A 115 -15.81 -1.12 3.65
C LYS A 115 -15.37 -2.51 4.11
N THR A 116 -14.65 -3.26 3.27
CA THR A 116 -14.16 -4.61 3.62
C THR A 116 -13.42 -4.57 4.94
N THR A 117 -14.01 -5.17 5.98
CA THR A 117 -13.41 -5.34 7.31
C THR A 117 -12.22 -6.28 7.21
N PRO A 118 -11.10 -5.99 7.87
CA PRO A 118 -9.97 -6.92 7.90
C PRO A 118 -10.35 -8.23 8.61
N ASP A 119 -9.74 -9.32 8.15
CA ASP A 119 -9.93 -10.66 8.72
C ASP A 119 -9.28 -10.76 10.10
N VAL A 120 -8.20 -10.00 10.30
CA VAL A 120 -7.39 -9.99 11.51
C VAL A 120 -7.13 -8.55 11.95
N TRP A 121 -7.22 -8.29 13.24
CA TRP A 121 -6.87 -7.00 13.85
C TRP A 121 -5.56 -7.12 14.61
N PHE A 122 -4.78 -6.04 14.65
CA PHE A 122 -3.53 -5.99 15.39
C PHE A 122 -3.54 -4.90 16.46
N GLU A 123 -2.82 -5.13 17.55
CA GLU A 123 -2.41 -4.08 18.47
C GLU A 123 -1.38 -3.18 17.77
N PRO A 124 -1.52 -1.85 17.83
CA PRO A 124 -0.64 -0.96 17.10
C PRO A 124 0.70 -0.94 17.81
N SER A 125 1.77 -1.32 17.10
CA SER A 125 3.12 -1.20 17.64
C SER A 125 3.81 -0.01 16.98
N GLU A 126 3.90 1.09 17.72
CA GLU A 126 4.81 2.18 17.36
C GLU A 126 6.25 1.68 17.44
N LYS A 127 6.99 1.79 16.34
CA LYS A 127 8.42 2.08 16.46
C LYS A 127 8.53 3.58 16.26
N ARG A 128 8.59 4.34 17.37
CA ARG A 128 9.19 5.68 17.32
C ARG A 128 10.60 5.50 16.80
N HIS A 129 10.82 5.82 15.54
CA HIS A 129 12.17 6.12 15.10
C HIS A 129 12.58 7.41 15.85
N PRO A 130 13.73 7.39 16.56
CA PRO A 130 14.23 8.55 17.29
C PRO A 130 14.54 9.73 16.37
#